data_AF-A0A353KT85-F1
#
_entry.id   AF-A0A353KT85-F1
#
_cell.length_a   1.000
_cell.length_b   1.000
_cell.length_c   1.000
_cell.angle_alpha   90.00
_cell.angle_beta   90.00
_cell.angle_gamma   90.00
#
_symmetry.space_group_name_H-M   'P 1'
#
loop_
_entity.id
_entity.type
_entity.pdbx_description
1 polymer ?
#
loop_
_entity_poly.entity_id
_entity_poly.type
_entity_poly.pdbx_seq_one_letter_code
_entity_poly.pdbx_strand_id
1 'polypeptide(L)'
;PYWLDLASFDATGSKMIREQNDMYSLASRISQKSRLFNKLVWEPLNSEGFKKITYNAKDQKNSELLVPIFKNIRKDVPYIATHVWPSQAAVHAGLTNVVNAIPDNWPMGLHLSEGAIHAVQTPFAYLGYKTLDGFDKKPLSGIPESDIKEVGCYVDHELLYRLEEDNELRKKRISSGKPIRIL
;
A
#
# COMPACT_ATOMS: atom_id res chain seq x y z
N PRO A 1 2.41 9.08 -17.39
CA PRO A 1 3.23 8.34 -16.40
C PRO A 1 3.69 7.02 -17.04
N TYR A 2 4.90 6.56 -16.72
CA TYR A 2 5.35 5.23 -17.14
C TYR A 2 5.02 4.23 -16.04
N TRP A 3 4.43 3.09 -16.41
CA TRP A 3 4.17 2.00 -15.49
C TRP A 3 5.39 1.07 -15.44
N LEU A 4 5.81 0.74 -14.22
CA LEU A 4 6.94 -0.14 -13.98
C LEU A 4 6.47 -1.33 -13.14
N ASP A 5 6.24 -2.47 -13.79
CA ASP A 5 5.92 -3.70 -13.10
C ASP A 5 7.20 -4.42 -12.66
N LEU A 6 7.59 -4.25 -11.40
CA LEU A 6 8.78 -4.90 -10.83
C LEU A 6 8.67 -6.43 -10.85
N ALA A 7 7.47 -7.01 -10.85
CA ALA A 7 7.27 -8.45 -10.91
C ALA A 7 7.50 -9.04 -12.31
N SER A 8 7.57 -8.21 -13.36
CA SER A 8 7.78 -8.67 -14.74
C SER A 8 9.24 -8.95 -15.09
N PHE A 9 10.19 -8.43 -14.31
CA PHE A 9 11.63 -8.59 -14.58
C PHE A 9 12.12 -10.01 -14.23
N ASP A 10 13.19 -10.44 -14.92
CA ASP A 10 13.99 -11.60 -14.49
C ASP A 10 15.08 -11.16 -13.51
N ALA A 11 14.66 -10.84 -12.29
CA ALA A 11 15.54 -10.49 -11.18
C ALA A 11 15.15 -11.26 -9.92
N THR A 12 16.09 -11.39 -8.97
CA THR A 12 15.85 -12.05 -7.68
C THR A 12 14.70 -11.41 -6.92
N GLY A 13 14.66 -10.08 -6.83
CA GLY A 13 13.56 -9.37 -6.18
C GLY A 13 12.22 -9.61 -6.88
N SER A 14 12.19 -9.71 -8.21
CA SER A 14 10.97 -10.03 -8.96
C SER A 14 10.46 -11.45 -8.67
N LYS A 15 11.37 -12.42 -8.51
CA LYS A 15 11.02 -13.79 -8.07
C LYS A 15 10.42 -13.76 -6.67
N MET A 16 11.03 -13.02 -5.74
CA MET A 16 10.49 -12.83 -4.39
C MET A 16 9.07 -12.23 -4.40
N ILE A 17 8.82 -11.20 -5.24
CA ILE A 17 7.47 -10.61 -5.36
C ILE A 17 6.45 -11.67 -5.81
N ARG A 18 6.78 -12.46 -6.84
CA ARG A 18 5.88 -13.50 -7.37
C ARG A 18 5.58 -14.57 -6.32
N GLU A 19 6.61 -15.09 -5.64
CA GLU A 19 6.44 -16.08 -4.58
C GLU A 19 5.58 -15.56 -3.42
N GLN A 20 5.78 -14.30 -3.01
CA GLN A 20 4.93 -13.70 -1.96
C GLN A 20 3.48 -13.58 -2.42
N ASN A 21 3.25 -13.15 -3.66
CA ASN A 21 1.91 -13.03 -4.23
C ASN A 21 1.20 -14.40 -4.28
N ASP A 22 1.92 -15.46 -4.65
CA ASP A 22 1.40 -16.82 -4.68
C ASP A 22 1.07 -17.33 -3.28
N MET A 23 1.95 -17.10 -2.31
CA MET A 23 1.72 -17.46 -0.90
C MET A 23 0.52 -16.69 -0.31
N TYR A 24 0.44 -15.38 -0.51
CA TYR A 24 -0.68 -14.57 -0.06
C TYR A 24 -1.99 -15.04 -0.70
N SER A 25 -1.99 -15.30 -2.00
CA SER A 25 -3.16 -15.80 -2.73
C SER A 25 -3.60 -17.18 -2.23
N LEU A 26 -2.66 -18.08 -1.93
CA LEU A 26 -2.96 -19.38 -1.33
C LEU A 26 -3.59 -19.22 0.05
N ALA A 27 -2.97 -18.42 0.92
CA ALA A 27 -3.45 -18.20 2.27
C ALA A 27 -4.82 -17.48 2.30
N SER A 28 -5.07 -16.56 1.36
CA SER A 28 -6.38 -15.93 1.16
C SER A 28 -7.46 -16.95 0.72
N ARG A 29 -7.12 -17.90 -0.16
CA ARG A 29 -8.07 -18.98 -0.52
C ARG A 29 -8.36 -19.92 0.65
N ILE A 30 -7.39 -20.16 1.52
CA ILE A 30 -7.57 -20.96 2.73
C ILE A 30 -8.44 -20.19 3.75
N SER A 31 -8.21 -18.89 3.91
CA SER A 31 -8.95 -18.05 4.86
C SER A 31 -10.44 -18.00 4.55
N GLN A 32 -10.81 -18.03 3.27
CA GLN A 32 -12.20 -18.11 2.82
C GLN A 32 -12.91 -19.43 3.22
N LYS A 33 -12.14 -20.49 3.50
CA LYS A 33 -12.68 -21.85 3.75
C LYS A 33 -12.53 -22.32 5.19
N SER A 34 -11.62 -21.75 5.97
CA SER A 34 -11.25 -22.27 7.29
C SER A 34 -11.30 -21.19 8.38
N ARG A 35 -12.32 -21.27 9.23
CA ARG A 35 -12.45 -20.42 10.43
C ARG A 35 -11.30 -20.64 11.42
N LEU A 36 -10.81 -21.88 11.52
CA LEU A 36 -9.70 -22.21 12.44
C LEU A 36 -8.40 -21.56 11.98
N PHE A 37 -8.11 -21.61 10.67
CA PHE A 37 -6.98 -20.90 10.09
C PHE A 37 -7.09 -19.39 10.30
N ASN A 38 -8.30 -18.82 10.16
CA ASN A 38 -8.50 -17.40 10.41
C ASN A 38 -8.13 -17.00 11.83
N LYS A 39 -8.72 -17.70 12.80
CA LYS A 39 -8.50 -17.41 14.22
C LYS A 39 -7.04 -17.58 14.65
N LEU A 40 -6.34 -18.59 14.13
CA LEU A 40 -5.01 -18.95 14.61
C LEU A 40 -3.86 -18.31 13.82
N VAL A 41 -4.07 -17.99 12.54
CA VAL A 41 -3.00 -17.56 11.63
C VAL A 41 -3.36 -16.26 10.93
N TRP A 42 -4.46 -16.23 10.18
CA TRP A 42 -4.76 -15.10 9.30
C TRP A 42 -5.03 -13.81 10.06
N GLU A 43 -5.95 -13.84 11.03
CA GLU A 43 -6.34 -12.65 11.79
C GLU A 43 -5.18 -12.13 12.65
N PRO A 44 -4.48 -12.94 13.48
CA PRO A 44 -3.34 -12.45 14.25
C PRO A 44 -2.22 -11.86 13.39
N LEU A 45 -1.96 -12.45 12.22
CA LEU A 45 -0.95 -11.94 11.30
C LEU A 45 -1.36 -10.58 10.72
N ASN A 46 -2.60 -10.43 10.27
CA ASN A 46 -3.09 -9.19 9.66
C ASN A 46 -3.32 -8.06 10.68
N SER A 47 -3.80 -8.37 11.88
CA SER A 47 -4.14 -7.34 12.87
C SER A 47 -2.93 -6.89 13.70
N GLU A 48 -2.04 -7.81 14.08
CA GLU A 48 -0.91 -7.54 14.97
C GLU A 48 0.45 -7.78 14.32
N GLY A 49 0.56 -8.79 13.45
CA GLY A 49 1.82 -9.17 12.81
C GLY A 49 2.34 -8.06 11.91
N PHE A 50 1.58 -7.70 10.88
CA PHE A 50 1.91 -6.66 9.91
C PHE A 50 1.93 -5.26 10.53
N LYS A 51 1.23 -5.06 11.66
CA LYS A 51 1.24 -3.78 12.36
C LYS A 51 2.59 -3.43 12.97
N LYS A 52 3.38 -4.43 13.40
CA LYS A 52 4.63 -4.22 14.12
C LYS A 52 5.71 -3.57 13.26
N ILE A 53 6.43 -2.60 13.81
CA ILE A 53 7.59 -1.98 13.15
C ILE A 53 8.72 -3.00 12.87
N THR A 54 8.83 -4.03 13.69
CA THR A 54 9.80 -5.13 13.48
C THR A 54 9.48 -5.98 12.26
N TYR A 55 8.23 -5.98 11.79
CA TYR A 55 7.89 -6.56 10.50
C TYR A 55 8.49 -5.73 9.36
N ASN A 56 8.35 -4.41 9.44
CA ASN A 56 8.93 -3.48 8.45
C ASN A 56 10.43 -3.65 8.30
N ALA A 57 11.17 -3.87 9.40
CA ALA A 57 12.61 -4.10 9.34
C ALA A 57 13.01 -5.31 8.45
N LYS A 58 12.15 -6.33 8.34
CA LYS A 58 12.35 -7.45 7.41
C LYS A 58 12.07 -7.02 5.97
N ASP A 59 11.01 -6.25 5.76
CA ASP A 59 10.68 -5.71 4.44
C ASP A 59 11.75 -4.75 3.91
N GLN A 60 12.37 -3.95 4.78
CA GLN A 60 13.55 -3.13 4.46
C GLN A 60 14.65 -3.96 3.82
N LYS A 61 14.96 -5.11 4.42
CA LYS A 61 16.01 -6.00 3.94
C LYS A 61 15.62 -6.70 2.64
N ASN A 62 14.37 -7.17 2.54
CA ASN A 62 13.84 -7.78 1.34
C ASN A 62 13.87 -6.83 0.14
N SER A 63 13.60 -5.55 0.38
CA SER A 63 13.57 -4.51 -0.65
C SER A 63 14.93 -4.27 -1.32
N GLU A 64 16.04 -4.60 -0.65
CA GLU A 64 17.37 -4.53 -1.27
C GLU A 64 17.50 -5.45 -2.50
N LEU A 65 16.75 -6.56 -2.55
CA LEU A 65 16.77 -7.50 -3.68
C LEU A 65 16.18 -6.89 -4.97
N LEU A 66 15.44 -5.80 -4.84
CA LEU A 66 14.81 -5.08 -5.96
C LEU A 66 15.70 -3.93 -6.48
N VAL A 67 16.71 -3.49 -5.72
CA VAL A 67 17.62 -2.39 -6.09
C VAL A 67 18.23 -2.53 -7.49
N PRO A 68 18.66 -3.73 -7.96
CA PRO A 68 19.21 -3.87 -9.31
C PRO A 68 18.27 -3.43 -10.44
N ILE A 69 16.95 -3.51 -10.24
CA ILE A 69 15.94 -3.08 -11.22
C ILE A 69 16.01 -1.55 -11.44
N PHE A 70 16.41 -0.80 -10.42
CA PHE A 70 16.52 0.66 -10.44
C PHE A 70 17.87 1.19 -10.93
N LYS A 71 18.81 0.31 -11.32
CA LYS A 71 20.18 0.70 -11.68
C LYS A 71 20.22 1.78 -12.77
N ASN A 72 19.37 1.64 -13.78
CA ASN A 72 19.33 2.53 -14.95
C ASN A 72 18.26 3.63 -14.84
N ILE A 73 17.58 3.72 -13.70
CA ILE A 73 16.58 4.76 -13.46
C ILE A 73 17.31 6.00 -12.92
N ARG A 74 17.03 7.16 -13.52
CA ARG A 74 17.54 8.45 -13.07
C ARG A 74 17.16 8.71 -11.61
N LYS A 75 18.12 9.18 -10.81
CA LYS A 75 17.94 9.34 -9.35
C LYS A 75 17.02 10.48 -8.95
N ASP A 76 16.90 11.49 -9.82
CA ASP A 76 16.04 12.65 -9.63
C ASP A 76 14.63 12.47 -10.22
N VAL A 77 14.33 11.33 -10.84
CA VAL A 77 13.01 11.12 -11.44
C VAL A 77 11.94 11.06 -10.34
N PRO A 78 10.80 11.76 -10.49
CA PRO A 78 9.65 11.52 -9.63
C PRO A 78 9.19 10.06 -9.75
N TYR A 79 9.11 9.38 -8.62
CA TYR A 79 8.75 7.97 -8.54
C TYR A 79 7.66 7.77 -7.50
N ILE A 80 6.57 7.11 -7.92
CA ILE A 80 5.45 6.78 -7.05
C ILE A 80 5.32 5.25 -7.02
N ALA A 81 5.35 4.68 -5.82
CA ALA A 81 5.09 3.26 -5.60
C ALA A 81 3.77 3.09 -4.86
N THR A 82 3.00 2.06 -5.24
CA THR A 82 1.71 1.69 -4.58
C THR A 82 1.88 0.57 -3.56
N HIS A 83 3.12 0.22 -3.23
CA HIS A 83 3.47 -0.78 -2.23
C HIS A 83 4.83 -0.44 -1.61
N VAL A 84 5.08 -0.92 -0.39
CA VAL A 84 6.31 -0.62 0.37
C VAL A 84 7.57 -1.11 -0.33
N TRP A 85 7.58 -2.31 -0.91
CA TRP A 85 8.82 -2.89 -1.45
C TRP A 85 9.36 -2.13 -2.65
N PRO A 86 8.54 -1.79 -3.67
CA PRO A 86 9.00 -0.90 -4.74
C PRO A 86 9.40 0.50 -4.24
N SER A 87 8.71 1.05 -3.23
CA SER A 87 9.07 2.34 -2.63
C SER A 87 10.45 2.28 -1.99
N GLN A 88 10.66 1.32 -1.09
CA GLN A 88 11.88 1.21 -0.33
C GLN A 88 13.06 0.81 -1.21
N ALA A 89 12.84 -0.03 -2.22
CA ALA A 89 13.85 -0.36 -3.20
C ALA A 89 14.32 0.87 -4.00
N ALA A 90 13.41 1.77 -4.35
CA ALA A 90 13.75 3.03 -5.01
C ALA A 90 14.62 3.91 -4.11
N VAL A 91 14.26 4.04 -2.83
CA VAL A 91 15.07 4.77 -1.83
C VAL A 91 16.46 4.14 -1.69
N HIS A 92 16.53 2.82 -1.49
CA HIS A 92 17.79 2.07 -1.39
C HIS A 92 18.65 2.20 -2.65
N ALA A 93 18.03 2.33 -3.83
CA ALA A 93 18.71 2.57 -5.09
C ALA A 93 19.15 4.03 -5.29
N GLY A 94 18.90 4.91 -4.32
CA GLY A 94 19.32 6.30 -4.29
C GLY A 94 18.41 7.26 -5.05
N LEU A 95 17.15 6.90 -5.31
CA LEU A 95 16.18 7.88 -5.84
C LEU A 95 15.83 8.89 -4.74
N THR A 96 15.76 10.16 -5.08
CA THR A 96 15.54 11.25 -4.11
C THR A 96 14.09 11.74 -4.06
N ASN A 97 13.30 11.43 -5.08
CA ASN A 97 11.92 11.91 -5.23
C ASN A 97 10.93 10.73 -5.19
N VAL A 98 10.84 10.07 -4.03
CA VAL A 98 10.04 8.86 -3.84
C VAL A 98 8.78 9.17 -3.03
N VAL A 99 7.63 8.82 -3.58
CA VAL A 99 6.34 8.82 -2.89
C VAL A 99 5.87 7.38 -2.71
N ASN A 100 5.60 7.02 -1.46
CA ASN A 100 4.95 5.77 -1.09
C ASN A 100 3.44 6.03 -0.96
N ALA A 101 2.68 5.69 -1.98
CA ALA A 101 1.23 5.77 -1.96
C ALA A 101 0.67 4.61 -1.13
N ILE A 102 -0.05 4.92 -0.05
CA ILE A 102 -0.67 3.95 0.85
C ILE A 102 -2.20 4.04 0.69
N PRO A 103 -2.78 3.23 -0.21
CA PRO A 103 -4.23 3.17 -0.44
C PRO A 103 -4.95 2.26 0.56
N ASP A 104 -4.29 1.87 1.65
CA ASP A 104 -4.89 1.14 2.76
C ASP A 104 -5.27 2.11 3.89
N ASN A 105 -6.34 1.83 4.62
CA ASN A 105 -6.84 2.67 5.71
C ASN A 105 -6.46 2.15 7.11
N TRP A 106 -5.77 1.01 7.18
CA TRP A 106 -5.31 0.40 8.43
C TRP A 106 -3.80 0.65 8.63
N PRO A 107 -3.41 1.45 9.64
CA PRO A 107 -2.01 1.75 9.92
C PRO A 107 -1.22 0.49 10.28
N MET A 108 -0.26 0.12 9.42
CA MET A 108 0.60 -1.06 9.61
C MET A 108 2.06 -0.79 9.26
N GLY A 109 2.98 -1.39 10.03
CA GLY A 109 4.42 -1.36 9.74
C GLY A 109 4.77 -1.87 8.33
N LEU A 110 4.02 -2.86 7.84
CA LEU A 110 4.07 -3.35 6.45
C LEU A 110 4.05 -2.22 5.40
N HIS A 111 3.41 -1.08 5.66
CA HIS A 111 3.28 -0.03 4.64
C HIS A 111 4.37 1.02 4.67
N LEU A 112 5.30 1.01 5.65
CA LEU A 112 6.25 2.10 5.85
C LEU A 112 7.49 2.00 4.96
N SER A 113 7.88 3.11 4.33
CA SER A 113 9.11 3.22 3.55
C SER A 113 9.95 4.39 4.04
N GLU A 114 10.96 4.09 4.87
CA GLU A 114 11.88 5.08 5.40
C GLU A 114 12.64 5.80 4.27
N GLY A 115 12.59 7.13 4.26
CA GLY A 115 13.17 7.99 3.23
C GLY A 115 12.21 8.40 2.10
N ALA A 116 10.98 7.87 2.07
CA ALA A 116 9.93 8.29 1.14
C ALA A 116 8.92 9.23 1.80
N ILE A 117 8.21 10.03 0.98
CA ILE A 117 7.00 10.73 1.43
C ILE A 117 5.84 9.72 1.42
N HIS A 118 5.19 9.55 2.56
CA HIS A 118 4.03 8.67 2.73
C HIS A 118 2.76 9.45 2.35
N ALA A 119 2.18 9.12 1.19
CA ALA A 119 0.90 9.67 0.75
C ALA A 119 -0.22 8.74 1.23
N VAL A 120 -0.81 9.08 2.37
CA VAL A 120 -1.77 8.23 3.10
C VAL A 120 -3.20 8.69 2.85
N GLN A 121 -4.13 7.75 2.77
CA GLN A 121 -5.54 8.10 2.69
C GLN A 121 -6.21 8.20 4.04
N THR A 122 -7.20 9.09 4.13
CA THR A 122 -8.04 9.35 5.31
C THR A 122 -7.32 10.00 6.50
N PRO A 123 -8.01 10.85 7.28
CA PRO A 123 -7.46 11.41 8.51
C PRO A 123 -7.09 10.34 9.56
N PHE A 124 -7.85 9.23 9.61
CA PHE A 124 -7.59 8.13 10.55
C PHE A 124 -6.24 7.47 10.28
N ALA A 125 -5.98 7.07 9.04
CA ALA A 125 -4.71 6.42 8.72
C ALA A 125 -3.56 7.41 8.87
N TYR A 126 -3.76 8.68 8.46
CA TYR A 126 -2.77 9.74 8.68
C TYR A 126 -2.34 9.84 10.14
N LEU A 127 -3.28 9.97 11.07
CA LEU A 127 -2.95 10.07 12.48
C LEU A 127 -2.22 8.81 12.98
N GLY A 128 -2.70 7.62 12.62
CA GLY A 128 -2.08 6.36 13.07
C GLY A 128 -0.65 6.16 12.56
N TYR A 129 -0.35 6.54 11.31
CA TYR A 129 1.02 6.54 10.80
C TYR A 129 1.87 7.67 11.39
N LYS A 130 1.31 8.88 11.47
CA LYS A 130 2.00 10.06 12.00
C LYS A 130 2.52 9.82 13.42
N THR A 131 1.74 9.14 14.26
CA THR A 131 2.10 8.83 15.65
C THR A 131 2.73 7.44 15.82
N LEU A 132 2.73 6.61 14.78
CA LEU A 132 3.11 5.19 14.83
C LEU A 132 2.34 4.41 15.91
N ASP A 133 1.05 4.69 16.06
CA ASP A 133 0.23 4.17 17.16
C ASP A 133 0.04 2.64 17.09
N GLY A 134 0.53 1.95 18.12
CA GLY A 134 0.46 0.50 18.24
C GLY A 134 1.42 -0.28 17.34
N PHE A 135 2.46 0.37 16.79
CA PHE A 135 3.50 -0.28 15.98
C PHE A 135 4.57 -0.99 16.84
N ASP A 136 4.65 -0.66 18.13
CA ASP A 136 5.44 -1.36 19.14
C ASP A 136 4.68 -1.30 20.49
N LYS A 137 5.07 -2.14 21.45
CA LYS A 137 4.63 -2.08 22.85
C LYS A 137 5.10 -0.81 23.55
N LYS A 138 6.21 -0.22 23.08
CA LYS A 138 6.75 1.03 23.58
C LYS A 138 6.37 2.18 22.64
N PRO A 139 6.13 3.40 23.17
CA PRO A 139 5.93 4.57 22.33
C PRO A 139 7.13 4.78 21.39
N LEU A 140 6.85 5.01 20.11
CA LEU A 140 7.83 5.36 19.10
C LEU A 140 7.83 6.87 18.84
N SER A 141 8.91 7.37 18.24
CA SER A 141 8.91 8.72 17.70
C SER A 141 8.09 8.74 16.42
N GLY A 142 7.11 9.64 16.33
CA GLY A 142 6.25 9.76 15.16
C GLY A 142 7.00 10.14 13.88
N ILE A 143 6.37 9.91 12.74
CA ILE A 143 6.92 10.26 11.41
C ILE A 143 7.02 11.79 11.31
N PRO A 144 8.12 12.38 10.79
CA PRO A 144 8.22 13.82 10.54
C PRO A 144 7.12 14.36 9.61
N GLU A 145 6.70 15.62 9.76
CA GLU A 145 5.63 16.22 8.93
C GLU A 145 6.02 16.40 7.47
N SER A 146 7.33 16.48 7.19
CA SER A 146 7.89 16.46 5.84
C SER A 146 7.64 15.13 5.13
N ASP A 147 7.49 14.03 5.87
CA ASP A 147 7.60 12.67 5.35
C ASP A 147 6.25 11.96 5.24
N ILE A 148 5.15 12.65 5.58
CA ILE A 148 3.79 12.12 5.51
C ILE A 148 2.79 13.21 5.10
N LYS A 149 1.85 12.87 4.21
CA LYS A 149 0.78 13.74 3.72
C LYS A 149 -0.54 12.97 3.64
N GLU A 150 -1.60 13.53 4.21
CA GLU A 150 -2.96 13.07 3.92
C GLU A 150 -3.36 13.54 2.51
N VAL A 151 -3.77 12.61 1.64
CA VAL A 151 -4.07 12.91 0.22
C VAL A 151 -5.52 12.60 -0.17
N GLY A 152 -6.41 12.42 0.81
CA GLY A 152 -7.79 12.00 0.57
C GLY A 152 -7.89 10.52 0.18
N CYS A 153 -8.99 10.11 -0.46
CA CYS A 153 -9.22 8.70 -0.81
C CYS A 153 -8.61 8.36 -2.17
N TYR A 154 -7.90 7.23 -2.24
CA TYR A 154 -7.52 6.67 -3.53
C TYR A 154 -8.74 6.01 -4.17
N VAL A 155 -9.08 6.46 -5.38
CA VAL A 155 -10.20 5.93 -6.15
C VAL A 155 -9.71 5.68 -7.57
N ASP A 156 -10.12 4.55 -8.13
CA ASP A 156 -9.80 4.21 -9.52
C ASP A 156 -10.33 5.29 -10.47
N HIS A 157 -9.52 5.67 -11.46
CA HIS A 157 -9.91 6.65 -12.46
C HIS A 157 -11.17 6.24 -13.22
N GLU A 158 -11.34 4.95 -13.52
CA GLU A 158 -12.50 4.41 -14.23
C GLU A 158 -13.81 4.60 -13.45
N LEU A 159 -13.73 4.71 -12.12
CA LEU A 159 -14.89 5.02 -11.27
C LEU A 159 -15.19 6.52 -11.21
N LEU A 160 -14.21 7.38 -11.51
CA LEU A 160 -14.32 8.82 -11.37
C LEU A 160 -14.53 9.57 -12.68
N TYR A 161 -14.09 9.05 -13.83
CA TYR A 161 -14.08 9.83 -15.08
C TYR A 161 -15.49 10.23 -15.55
N ARG A 162 -16.54 9.53 -15.11
CA ARG A 162 -17.96 9.88 -15.36
C ARG A 162 -18.72 10.22 -14.10
N LEU A 163 -18.04 10.56 -13.00
CA LEU A 163 -18.67 10.76 -11.69
C LEU A 163 -19.90 11.66 -11.76
N GLU A 164 -19.78 12.80 -12.45
CA GLU A 164 -20.88 13.77 -12.57
C GLU A 164 -22.05 13.19 -13.37
N GLU A 165 -21.78 12.62 -14.55
CA GLU A 165 -22.80 12.04 -15.42
C GLU A 165 -23.53 10.87 -14.74
N ASP A 166 -22.78 9.97 -14.11
CA ASP A 166 -23.32 8.80 -13.41
C ASP A 166 -24.13 9.23 -12.19
N ASN A 167 -23.70 10.27 -11.46
CA ASN A 167 -24.46 10.82 -10.34
C ASN A 167 -25.77 11.47 -10.80
N GLU A 168 -25.77 12.21 -11.91
CA GLU A 168 -27.00 12.77 -12.48
C GLU A 168 -27.95 11.68 -12.98
N LEU A 169 -27.44 10.63 -13.63
CA LEU A 169 -28.24 9.46 -14.01
C LEU A 169 -28.85 8.79 -12.79
N ARG A 170 -28.10 8.64 -11.69
CA ARG A 170 -28.61 8.08 -10.42
C ARG A 170 -29.70 8.97 -9.82
N LYS A 171 -29.48 10.28 -9.72
CA LYS A 171 -30.49 11.25 -9.24
C LYS A 171 -31.77 11.20 -10.07
N LYS A 172 -31.65 11.18 -11.41
CA LYS A 172 -32.80 11.09 -12.33
C LYS A 172 -33.58 9.78 -12.17
N ARG A 173 -32.90 8.66 -11.89
CA ARG A 173 -33.57 7.39 -11.60
C ARG A 173 -34.36 7.45 -10.31
N ILE A 174 -33.77 8.00 -9.25
CA ILE A 174 -34.44 8.21 -7.96
C ILE A 174 -35.68 9.08 -8.14
N SER A 175 -35.54 10.22 -8.83
CA SER A 175 -36.65 11.16 -9.04
C SER A 175 -37.77 10.60 -9.93
N SER A 176 -37.46 9.58 -10.75
CA SER A 176 -38.43 8.91 -11.63
C SER A 176 -38.95 7.58 -11.07
N GLY A 177 -38.66 7.25 -9.80
CA GLY A 177 -39.12 6.01 -9.16
C GLY A 177 -38.57 4.72 -9.78
N LYS A 178 -37.43 4.81 -10.49
CA LYS A 178 -36.80 3.65 -11.14
C LYS A 178 -35.91 2.89 -10.15
N PRO A 179 -35.69 1.57 -10.35
CA PRO A 179 -34.79 0.80 -9.49
C PRO A 179 -33.39 1.39 -9.39
N ILE A 180 -32.78 1.37 -8.20
CA ILE A 180 -31.40 1.83 -7.99
C ILE A 180 -30.44 0.86 -8.70
N ARG A 181 -29.37 1.40 -9.31
CA ARG A 181 -28.24 0.61 -9.82
C ARG A 181 -27.00 1.00 -9.03
N ILE A 182 -26.31 0.00 -8.50
CA ILE A 182 -25.03 0.14 -7.81
C ILE A 182 -24.01 -0.39 -8.83
N LEU A 183 -22.99 0.42 -9.16
CA LEU A 183 -22.12 0.35 -10.34
C LEU A 183 -22.75 1.08 -11.54
#